data_AF-A0A956X6G9-F1
#
_entry.id   AF-A0A956X6G9-F1
#
_cell.length_a   1.000
_cell.length_b   1.000
_cell.length_c   1.000
_cell.angle_alpha   90.00
_cell.angle_beta   90.00
_cell.angle_gamma   90.00
#
_symmetry.space_group_name_H-M   'P 1'
#
loop_
_entity.id
_entity.type
_entity.pdbx_description
1 polymer ?
#
loop_
_entity_poly.entity_id
_entity_poly.type
_entity_poly.pdbx_seq_one_letter_code
_entity_poly.pdbx_strand_id
1 'polypeptide(L)'
;MGERPLAHDLAFSAAEVMHLMVEMEYRQGQRDLDATMRRLKDLSAYSLAHADILDKRQGVELLALAMFFGLSSNSTYHLNQQRLAQLAPDTFAYQGDAEAIAAEMAEGGRSASAAKDEEIVPRQPRLF
;
A
#
# COMPACT_ATOMS: atom_id res chain seq x y z
N MET A 1 -26.10 -4.21 -14.84
CA MET A 1 -25.16 -3.39 -14.05
C MET A 1 -24.45 -4.36 -13.13
N GLY A 2 -23.19 -4.70 -13.44
CA GLY A 2 -22.44 -5.71 -12.70
C GLY A 2 -22.12 -5.19 -11.30
N GLU A 3 -22.37 -6.02 -10.30
CA GLU A 3 -21.96 -5.78 -8.91
C GLU A 3 -20.45 -5.55 -8.91
N ARG A 4 -20.02 -4.31 -8.64
CA ARG A 4 -18.64 -4.11 -8.21
C ARG A 4 -18.52 -4.83 -6.86
N PRO A 5 -17.61 -5.79 -6.71
CA PRO A 5 -17.51 -6.52 -5.45
C PRO A 5 -17.13 -5.52 -4.36
N LEU A 6 -17.89 -5.51 -3.25
CA LEU A 6 -17.71 -4.62 -2.08
C LEU A 6 -16.24 -4.47 -1.62
N ALA A 7 -15.42 -5.50 -1.84
CA ALA A 7 -13.99 -5.50 -1.55
C ALA A 7 -13.19 -4.47 -2.38
N HIS A 8 -13.54 -4.27 -3.65
CA HIS A 8 -12.88 -3.31 -4.52
C HIS A 8 -13.14 -1.87 -4.08
N ASP A 9 -14.40 -1.56 -3.72
CA ASP A 9 -14.77 -0.23 -3.25
C ASP A 9 -14.11 0.08 -1.89
N LEU A 10 -14.02 -0.91 -1.00
CA LEU A 10 -13.30 -0.75 0.27
C LEU A 10 -11.79 -0.51 0.06
N ALA A 11 -11.15 -1.26 -0.84
CA ALA A 11 -9.73 -1.08 -1.16
C ALA A 11 -9.45 0.31 -1.75
N PHE A 12 -10.35 0.79 -2.61
CA PHE A 12 -10.24 2.13 -3.19
C PHE A 12 -10.39 3.23 -2.12
N SER A 13 -11.42 3.16 -1.27
CA SER A 13 -11.58 4.12 -0.17
C SER A 13 -10.42 4.07 0.82
N ALA A 14 -9.88 2.88 1.12
CA ALA A 14 -8.69 2.75 1.96
C ALA A 14 -7.45 3.40 1.30
N ALA A 15 -7.32 3.28 -0.01
CA ALA A 15 -6.24 3.90 -0.77
C ALA A 15 -6.38 5.43 -0.80
N GLU A 16 -7.59 5.97 -0.89
CA GLU A 16 -7.84 7.41 -0.77
C GLU A 16 -7.44 7.95 0.60
N VAL A 17 -7.84 7.26 1.69
CA VAL A 17 -7.44 7.64 3.05
C VAL A 17 -5.93 7.60 3.20
N MET A 18 -5.27 6.53 2.73
CA MET A 18 -3.82 6.41 2.78
C MET A 18 -3.13 7.47 1.93
N HIS A 19 -3.66 7.80 0.75
CA HIS A 19 -3.16 8.88 -0.09
C HIS A 19 -3.20 10.21 0.66
N LEU A 20 -4.30 10.52 1.35
CA LEU A 20 -4.40 11.74 2.16
C LEU A 20 -3.39 11.76 3.31
N MET A 21 -3.13 10.62 3.95
CA MET A 21 -2.09 10.51 4.98
C MET A 21 -0.70 10.79 4.39
N VAL A 22 -0.35 10.15 3.26
CA VAL A 22 0.92 10.37 2.57
C VAL A 22 1.08 11.84 2.15
N GLU A 23 0.00 12.46 1.65
CA GLU A 23 -0.04 13.87 1.28
C GLU A 23 0.22 14.78 2.48
N MET A 24 -0.38 14.48 3.64
CA MET A 24 -0.16 15.21 4.88
C MET A 24 1.29 15.07 5.38
N GLU A 25 1.84 13.87 5.40
CA GLU A 25 3.22 13.60 5.82
C GLU A 25 4.23 14.32 4.91
N TYR A 26 4.00 14.29 3.59
CA TYR A 26 4.83 15.01 2.63
C TYR A 26 4.82 16.52 2.88
N ARG A 27 3.65 17.12 3.09
CA ARG A 27 3.53 18.56 3.39
C ARG A 27 4.20 18.96 4.71
N GLN A 28 4.28 18.03 5.67
CA GLN A 28 4.97 18.23 6.93
C GLN A 28 6.50 17.99 6.83
N GLY A 29 7.01 17.62 5.66
CA GLY A 29 8.42 17.28 5.46
C GLY A 29 8.83 15.97 6.14
N GLN A 30 7.86 15.14 6.54
CA GLN A 30 8.08 13.86 7.21
C GLN A 30 8.25 12.71 6.21
N ARG A 31 7.98 12.96 4.93
CA ARG A 31 8.03 11.96 3.87
C ARG A 31 9.07 12.33 2.82
N ASP A 32 10.03 11.43 2.63
CA ASP A 32 11.00 11.52 1.53
C ASP A 32 10.32 11.11 0.21
N LEU A 33 10.39 12.02 -0.77
CA LEU A 33 9.79 11.84 -2.08
C LEU A 33 10.49 10.75 -2.90
N ASP A 34 11.81 10.69 -2.84
CA ASP A 34 12.62 9.68 -3.53
C ASP A 34 12.34 8.28 -2.97
N ALA A 35 12.32 8.17 -1.64
CA ALA A 35 11.97 6.91 -0.97
C ALA A 35 10.55 6.45 -1.32
N THR A 36 9.59 7.39 -1.36
CA THR A 36 8.20 7.09 -1.73
C THR A 36 8.09 6.62 -3.18
N MET A 37 8.83 7.22 -4.12
CA MET A 37 8.84 6.78 -5.51
C MET A 37 9.51 5.41 -5.69
N ARG A 38 10.61 5.14 -4.97
CA ARG A 38 11.24 3.81 -4.97
C ARG A 38 10.29 2.75 -4.45
N ARG A 39 9.60 3.03 -3.33
CA ARG A 39 8.56 2.15 -2.79
C ARG A 39 7.43 1.89 -3.79
N LEU A 40 6.99 2.90 -4.53
CA LEU A 40 6.02 2.72 -5.61
C LEU A 40 6.56 1.77 -6.69
N LYS A 41 7.82 1.91 -7.10
CA LYS A 41 8.47 1.05 -8.10
C LYS A 41 8.60 -0.39 -7.60
N ASP A 42 8.95 -0.60 -6.34
CA ASP A 42 9.06 -1.93 -5.72
C ASP A 42 7.71 -2.65 -5.71
N LEU A 43 6.67 -1.98 -5.22
CA LEU A 43 5.32 -2.53 -5.17
C LEU A 43 4.78 -2.80 -6.57
N SER A 44 5.07 -1.90 -7.53
CA SER A 44 4.69 -2.08 -8.93
C SER A 44 5.39 -3.29 -9.54
N ALA A 45 6.70 -3.42 -9.37
CA ALA A 45 7.48 -4.56 -9.86
C ALA A 45 6.99 -5.88 -9.26
N TYR A 46 6.70 -5.91 -7.96
CA TYR A 46 6.16 -7.09 -7.30
C TYR A 46 4.77 -7.46 -7.85
N SER A 47 3.88 -6.49 -8.03
CA SER A 47 2.51 -6.70 -8.50
C SER A 47 2.43 -7.32 -9.90
N LEU A 48 3.44 -7.12 -10.75
CA LEU A 48 3.49 -7.72 -12.08
C LEU A 48 3.61 -9.25 -12.02
N ALA A 49 4.27 -9.78 -11.00
CA ALA A 49 4.44 -11.21 -10.80
C ALA A 49 3.45 -11.81 -9.80
N HIS A 50 2.83 -10.98 -8.94
CA HIS A 50 2.06 -11.41 -7.79
C HIS A 50 0.75 -10.61 -7.67
N ALA A 51 -0.28 -11.05 -8.38
CA ALA A 51 -1.58 -10.39 -8.39
C ALA A 51 -2.28 -10.38 -7.02
N ASP A 52 -1.90 -11.28 -6.11
CA ASP A 52 -2.42 -11.37 -4.74
C ASP A 52 -2.06 -10.17 -3.86
N ILE A 53 -1.10 -9.32 -4.29
CA ILE A 53 -0.79 -8.08 -3.59
C ILE A 53 -2.01 -7.15 -3.51
N LEU A 54 -2.91 -7.18 -4.50
CA LEU A 54 -4.06 -6.29 -4.58
C LEU A 54 -5.09 -6.56 -3.47
N ASP A 55 -5.11 -7.77 -2.91
CA ASP A 55 -5.98 -8.14 -1.78
C ASP A 55 -5.33 -7.86 -0.42
N LYS A 56 -4.12 -7.29 -0.40
CA LYS A 56 -3.33 -7.03 0.79
C LYS A 56 -3.15 -5.53 1.01
N ARG A 57 -2.69 -5.16 2.22
CA ARG A 57 -2.36 -3.76 2.57
C ARG A 57 -1.41 -3.12 1.55
N GLN A 58 -0.44 -3.89 1.05
CA GLN A 58 0.54 -3.44 0.06
C GLN A 58 -0.10 -3.07 -1.28
N GLY A 59 -1.23 -3.71 -1.65
CA GLY A 59 -2.03 -3.31 -2.81
C GLY A 59 -2.73 -1.97 -2.60
N VAL A 60 -3.26 -1.73 -1.39
CA VAL A 60 -3.81 -0.43 -1.00
C VAL A 60 -2.74 0.66 -1.01
N GLU A 61 -1.53 0.33 -0.51
CA GLU A 61 -0.37 1.23 -0.55
C GLU A 61 0.05 1.54 -1.98
N LEU A 62 0.15 0.53 -2.83
CA LEU A 62 0.44 0.69 -4.26
C LEU A 62 -0.54 1.67 -4.91
N LEU A 63 -1.85 1.50 -4.69
CA LEU A 63 -2.88 2.40 -5.21
C LEU A 63 -2.73 3.83 -4.65
N ALA A 64 -2.51 3.98 -3.35
CA ALA A 64 -2.35 5.28 -2.70
C ALA A 64 -1.12 6.04 -3.22
N LEU A 65 0.01 5.35 -3.38
CA LEU A 65 1.23 5.94 -3.94
C LEU A 65 1.08 6.28 -5.41
N ALA A 66 0.35 5.46 -6.18
CA ALA A 66 0.06 5.75 -7.57
C ALA A 66 -0.87 6.98 -7.70
N MET A 67 -1.84 7.16 -6.81
CA MET A 67 -2.64 8.40 -6.71
C MET A 67 -1.76 9.61 -6.35
N PHE A 68 -0.83 9.43 -5.41
CA PHE A 68 0.08 10.47 -4.94
C PHE A 68 1.04 10.99 -6.04
N PHE A 69 1.48 10.11 -6.95
CA PHE A 69 2.37 10.47 -8.05
C PHE A 69 1.68 10.71 -9.40
N GLY A 70 0.46 10.21 -9.67
CA GLY A 70 -0.05 10.35 -11.04
C GLY A 70 -1.33 9.68 -11.50
N LEU A 71 -2.27 9.24 -10.66
CA LEU A 71 -3.55 8.66 -11.15
C LEU A 71 -4.78 9.45 -10.70
N SER A 72 -4.83 10.74 -11.05
CA SER A 72 -6.04 11.56 -10.86
C SER A 72 -6.21 12.56 -11.99
N SER A 73 -7.45 12.69 -12.49
CA SER A 73 -7.87 13.61 -13.54
C SER A 73 -8.18 15.03 -13.03
N ASN A 74 -7.71 15.40 -11.84
CA ASN A 74 -8.06 16.65 -11.16
C ASN A 74 -6.83 17.57 -10.92
N SER A 75 -7.07 18.77 -10.38
CA SER A 75 -6.10 19.87 -10.15
C SER A 75 -4.75 19.50 -9.50
N THR A 76 -4.62 18.30 -8.94
CA THR A 76 -3.39 17.67 -8.47
C THR A 76 -2.36 17.37 -9.57
N TYR A 77 -2.74 17.39 -10.85
CA TYR A 77 -1.79 17.14 -11.95
C TYR A 77 -0.54 18.04 -11.91
N HIS A 78 -0.70 19.34 -11.63
CA HIS A 78 0.43 20.26 -11.52
C HIS A 78 1.32 19.96 -10.30
N LEU A 79 0.72 19.59 -9.16
CA LEU A 79 1.47 19.19 -7.97
C LEU A 79 2.27 17.90 -8.22
N ASN A 80 1.67 16.96 -8.96
CA ASN A 80 2.32 15.69 -9.30
C ASN A 80 3.50 15.92 -10.25
N GLN A 81 3.37 16.80 -11.25
CA GLN A 81 4.50 17.19 -12.09
C GLN A 81 5.61 17.86 -11.29
N GLN A 82 5.27 18.74 -10.34
CA GLN A 82 6.26 19.36 -9.45
C GLN A 82 6.98 18.33 -8.58
N ARG A 83 6.28 17.31 -8.08
CA ARG A 83 6.88 16.20 -7.33
C ARG A 83 7.85 15.41 -8.21
N LEU A 84 7.39 14.99 -9.39
CA LEU A 84 8.24 14.24 -10.32
C LEU A 84 9.49 15.04 -10.72
N ALA A 85 9.39 16.36 -10.86
CA ALA A 85 10.53 17.23 -11.15
C ALA A 85 11.51 17.39 -9.96
N GLN A 86 11.09 17.11 -8.73
CA GLN A 86 11.93 17.16 -7.53
C GLN A 86 12.67 15.86 -7.25
N LEU A 87 12.33 14.77 -7.95
CA LEU A 87 12.98 13.48 -7.75
C LEU A 87 14.45 13.53 -8.19
N ALA A 88 15.31 12.86 -7.43
CA ALA A 88 16.69 12.68 -7.79
C ALA A 88 16.82 11.84 -9.08
N PRO A 89 17.81 12.12 -9.94
CA PRO A 89 18.06 11.34 -11.16
C PRO A 89 18.17 9.83 -10.90
N ASP A 90 18.83 9.44 -9.81
CA ASP A 90 19.04 8.05 -9.44
C ASP A 90 17.74 7.31 -9.11
N THR A 91 16.71 8.03 -8.65
CA THR A 91 15.39 7.45 -8.39
C THR A 91 14.68 7.01 -9.68
N PHE A 92 14.95 7.68 -10.80
CA PHE A 92 14.48 7.23 -12.10
C PHE A 92 15.25 5.99 -12.59
N ALA A 93 16.55 5.93 -12.34
CA ALA A 93 17.40 4.80 -12.69
C ALA A 93 17.16 3.54 -11.84
N TYR A 94 16.61 3.70 -10.64
CA TYR A 94 16.28 2.59 -9.74
C TYR A 94 15.40 1.53 -10.42
N GLN A 95 15.73 0.25 -10.32
CA GLN A 95 15.01 -0.82 -11.06
C GLN A 95 13.93 -1.53 -10.24
N GLY A 96 13.78 -1.17 -8.96
CA GLY A 96 12.88 -1.88 -8.05
C GLY A 96 13.55 -3.11 -7.43
N ASP A 97 13.18 -3.42 -6.20
CA ASP A 97 13.55 -4.62 -5.45
C ASP A 97 12.28 -5.37 -5.04
N ALA A 98 11.76 -6.17 -5.98
CA ALA A 98 10.58 -6.99 -5.72
C ALA A 98 10.84 -8.11 -4.69
N GLU A 99 12.11 -8.53 -4.51
CA GLU A 99 12.47 -9.56 -3.53
C GLU A 99 12.34 -9.03 -2.10
N ALA A 100 12.71 -7.77 -1.86
CA ALA A 100 12.47 -7.09 -0.58
C ALA A 100 10.98 -7.05 -0.23
N ILE A 101 10.10 -6.75 -1.21
CA ILE A 101 8.65 -6.80 -1.02
C ILE A 101 8.18 -8.23 -0.73
N ALA A 102 8.71 -9.23 -1.44
CA ALA A 102 8.37 -10.63 -1.20
C ALA A 102 8.68 -11.06 0.24
N ALA A 103 9.84 -10.64 0.77
CA ALA A 103 10.23 -10.90 2.15
C ALA A 103 9.29 -10.23 3.16
N GLU A 104 8.96 -8.96 2.98
CA GLU A 104 7.99 -8.23 3.81
C GLU A 104 6.61 -8.94 3.82
N MET A 105 6.17 -9.38 2.64
CA MET A 105 4.89 -10.07 2.45
C MET A 105 4.86 -11.45 3.12
N ALA A 106 6.00 -12.14 3.16
CA ALA A 106 6.14 -13.42 3.84
C ALA A 106 6.15 -13.26 5.38
N GLU A 107 6.76 -12.20 5.90
CA GLU A 107 6.79 -11.91 7.34
C GLU A 107 5.42 -11.49 7.88
N GLY A 108 4.68 -10.67 7.13
CA GLY A 108 3.31 -10.28 7.48
C GLY A 108 2.33 -11.47 7.53
N GLY A 109 2.58 -12.52 6.74
CA GLY A 109 1.77 -13.75 6.72
C GLY A 109 1.96 -14.66 7.95
N ARG A 110 3.13 -14.63 8.61
CA ARG A 110 3.39 -15.47 9.79
C ARG A 110 2.54 -15.06 10.99
N SER A 111 2.33 -13.76 11.19
CA SER A 111 1.51 -13.23 12.28
C SER A 111 0.02 -13.58 12.16
N ALA A 112 -0.50 -13.80 10.95
CA ALA A 112 -1.89 -14.22 10.75
C ALA A 112 -2.10 -15.73 10.97
N SER A 113 -1.05 -16.55 10.85
CA SER A 113 -1.15 -18.01 11.07
C SER A 113 -1.18 -18.40 12.55
N ALA A 114 -0.58 -17.59 13.43
CA ALA A 114 -0.56 -17.86 14.88
C ALA A 114 -1.92 -17.60 15.56
N ALA A 115 -2.83 -16.88 14.92
CA ALA A 115 -4.15 -16.55 15.49
C ALA A 115 -5.25 -17.58 15.15
N LYS A 116 -4.94 -18.65 14.39
CA LYS A 116 -5.93 -19.67 14.02
C LYS A 116 -5.93 -20.93 14.89
N ASP A 117 -5.00 -21.06 15.83
CA ASP A 117 -4.86 -22.25 16.69
C ASP A 117 -5.26 -22.05 18.17
N GLU A 118 -5.85 -20.91 18.54
CA GLU A 118 -6.54 -20.81 19.84
C GLU A 118 -7.98 -21.31 19.71
N GLU A 119 -8.11 -22.63 19.78
CA GLU A 119 -9.35 -23.34 20.09
C GLU A 119 -9.97 -22.73 21.37
N ILE A 120 -11.05 -21.96 21.19
CA ILE A 120 -11.83 -21.37 22.29
C ILE A 120 -12.49 -22.51 23.07
N VAL A 121 -11.83 -22.97 24.13
CA VAL A 121 -12.43 -23.88 25.11
C VAL A 121 -13.39 -23.06 25.98
N PRO A 122 -14.71 -23.32 25.96
CA PRO A 122 -15.65 -22.56 26.79
C PRO A 122 -15.50 -22.99 28.24
N ARG A 123 -14.86 -22.15 29.07
CA ARG A 123 -14.86 -22.29 30.53
C ARG A 123 -16.23 -21.94 31.09
N GLN A 124 -17.00 -22.95 31.46
CA GLN A 124 -18.22 -22.77 32.26
C GLN A 124 -17.88 -22.22 33.66
N PRO A 125 -18.66 -21.27 34.20
CA PRO A 125 -18.49 -20.80 35.56
C PRO A 125 -19.03 -21.83 36.55
N ARG A 126 -18.20 -22.27 37.51
CA ARG A 126 -18.66 -23.02 38.68
C ARG A 126 -19.27 -22.04 39.67
N LEU A 127 -20.57 -22.17 39.89
CA LEU A 127 -21.27 -21.58 41.03
C LEU A 127 -20.97 -22.43 42.28
N PHE A 128 -20.35 -21.82 43.28
CA PHE A 128 -20.46 -22.19 44.69
C PHE A 128 -20.44 -20.90 45.52
#